data_AF-A0A6C0DA84-F1
#
_entry.id   AF-A0A6C0DA84-F1
#
_cell.length_a   1.000
_cell.length_b   1.000
_cell.length_c   1.000
_cell.angle_alpha   90.00
_cell.angle_beta   90.00
_cell.angle_gamma   90.00
#
_symmetry.space_group_name_H-M   'P 1'
#
loop_
_entity.id
_entity.type
_entity.pdbx_description
1 polymer ?
#
loop_
_entity_poly.entity_id
_entity_poly.type
_entity_poly.pdbx_seq_one_letter_code
_entity_poly.pdbx_strand_id
1 'polypeptide(L)'
;MNPNDDTKFNRPLRYFVPPPLIDSVLVYQDVNKDKNLRDMMTEFYLKKSIKWVTSYPEFSHAKKSLKLLKSDKGYNLIYNLLREIVKKYNMNWYDLKTSHSKVKDFLRYKLGKF
;
A
#
# COMPACT_ATOMS: atom_id res chain seq x y z
N MET A 1 -22.11 -64.88 -49.01
CA MET A 1 -22.28 -64.23 -47.69
C MET A 1 -21.03 -64.51 -46.90
N ASN A 2 -20.23 -63.48 -46.58
CA ASN A 2 -18.92 -63.63 -45.92
C ASN A 2 -19.04 -63.18 -44.45
N PRO A 3 -18.54 -63.95 -43.46
CA PRO A 3 -18.91 -63.80 -42.04
C PRO A 3 -17.89 -62.99 -41.21
N ASN A 4 -17.27 -61.94 -41.77
CA ASN A 4 -16.27 -61.15 -41.04
C ASN A 4 -16.67 -59.68 -41.04
N ASP A 5 -17.70 -59.34 -40.26
CA ASP A 5 -18.02 -57.95 -39.93
C ASP A 5 -17.56 -57.69 -38.49
N ASP A 6 -16.25 -57.46 -38.36
CA ASP A 6 -15.59 -57.18 -37.09
C ASP A 6 -16.08 -55.84 -36.54
N THR A 7 -16.95 -55.92 -35.53
CA THR A 7 -17.44 -54.78 -34.74
C THR A 7 -16.28 -54.12 -33.99
N LYS A 8 -15.62 -53.16 -34.64
CA LYS A 8 -14.62 -52.29 -34.00
C LYS A 8 -15.30 -51.40 -32.96
N PHE A 9 -15.28 -51.85 -31.71
CA PHE A 9 -15.67 -51.01 -30.58
C PHE A 9 -14.72 -49.80 -30.48
N ASN A 10 -15.21 -48.63 -30.92
CA ASN A 10 -14.56 -47.34 -30.70
C ASN A 10 -14.58 -47.01 -29.20
N ARG A 11 -13.53 -47.41 -28.49
CA ARG A 11 -13.32 -46.99 -27.10
C ARG A 11 -12.83 -45.54 -27.11
N PRO A 12 -13.43 -44.62 -26.34
CA PRO A 12 -12.97 -43.23 -26.30
C PRO A 12 -11.56 -43.19 -25.73
N LEU A 13 -10.64 -42.57 -26.47
CA LEU A 13 -9.28 -42.31 -26.04
C LEU A 13 -9.33 -41.39 -24.80
N ARG A 14 -8.87 -41.90 -23.65
CA ARG A 14 -8.68 -41.07 -22.45
C ARG A 14 -7.42 -40.24 -22.66
N TYR A 15 -7.59 -39.01 -23.12
CA TYR A 15 -6.48 -38.08 -23.29
C TYR A 15 -6.24 -37.29 -22.01
N PHE A 16 -5.02 -37.38 -21.47
CA PHE A 16 -4.54 -36.49 -20.42
C PHE A 16 -3.97 -35.24 -21.08
N VAL A 17 -4.67 -34.12 -20.97
CA VAL A 17 -4.08 -32.82 -21.37
C VAL A 17 -2.92 -32.50 -20.43
N PRO A 18 -1.74 -32.11 -20.95
CA PRO A 18 -0.69 -31.60 -20.10
C PRO A 18 -1.22 -30.37 -19.35
N PRO A 19 -0.83 -30.17 -18.08
CA PRO A 19 -1.19 -28.96 -17.36
C PRO A 19 -0.73 -27.74 -18.17
N PRO A 20 -1.49 -26.63 -18.14
CA PRO A 20 -1.12 -25.42 -18.87
C PRO A 20 0.29 -24.98 -18.47
N LEU A 21 1.09 -24.60 -19.46
CA LEU A 21 2.38 -23.97 -19.22
C LEU A 21 2.10 -22.60 -18.59
N ILE A 22 2.39 -22.47 -17.30
CA ILE A 22 2.27 -21.19 -16.59
C ILE A 22 3.53 -20.40 -16.90
N ASP A 23 3.46 -19.50 -17.89
CA ASP A 23 4.60 -18.71 -18.34
C ASP A 23 5.03 -17.63 -17.32
N SER A 24 4.13 -17.21 -16.42
CA SER A 24 4.48 -16.27 -15.35
C SER A 24 3.58 -16.39 -14.14
N VAL A 25 4.19 -16.27 -12.96
CA VAL A 25 3.49 -16.07 -11.69
C VAL A 25 3.60 -14.59 -11.35
N LEU A 26 2.47 -13.92 -11.15
CA LEU A 26 2.45 -12.55 -10.66
C LEU A 26 2.98 -12.53 -9.22
N VAL A 27 4.25 -12.15 -9.06
CA VAL A 27 4.83 -11.87 -7.74
C VAL A 27 4.46 -10.43 -7.38
N TYR A 28 3.50 -10.27 -6.47
CA TYR A 28 3.19 -8.95 -5.93
C TYR A 28 4.37 -8.47 -5.08
N GLN A 29 4.99 -7.34 -5.47
CA GLN A 29 6.00 -6.70 -4.64
C GLN A 29 5.35 -6.25 -3.33
N ASP A 30 5.96 -6.58 -2.19
CA ASP A 30 5.52 -6.09 -0.89
C ASP A 30 5.91 -4.62 -0.75
N VAL A 31 5.05 -3.75 -1.28
CA VAL A 31 5.19 -2.29 -1.29
C VAL A 31 5.35 -1.73 0.14
N ASN A 32 4.84 -2.45 1.13
CA ASN A 32 4.95 -2.03 2.53
C ASN A 32 6.35 -2.26 3.09
N LYS A 33 7.17 -3.14 2.52
CA LYS A 33 8.57 -3.37 2.92
C LYS A 33 9.58 -2.44 2.26
N ASP A 34 9.19 -1.72 1.22
CA ASP A 34 10.08 -0.82 0.50
C ASP A 34 10.52 0.38 1.36
N LYS A 35 11.81 0.44 1.69
CA LYS A 35 12.38 1.52 2.49
C LYS A 35 12.35 2.86 1.75
N ASN A 36 12.68 2.89 0.47
CA ASN A 36 12.75 4.12 -0.31
C ASN A 36 11.37 4.76 -0.43
N LEU A 37 10.33 3.96 -0.61
CA LEU A 37 8.95 4.44 -0.62
C LEU A 37 8.54 5.04 0.72
N ARG A 38 8.87 4.37 1.83
CA ARG A 38 8.59 4.88 3.18
C ARG A 38 9.28 6.22 3.42
N ASP A 39 10.54 6.33 3.01
CA ASP A 39 11.35 7.53 3.20
C ASP A 39 10.76 8.68 2.38
N MET A 40 10.47 8.44 1.10
CA MET A 40 9.85 9.41 0.20
C MET A 40 8.51 9.92 0.73
N MET A 41 7.63 9.03 1.19
CA MET A 41 6.32 9.41 1.73
C MET A 41 6.46 10.17 3.05
N THR A 42 7.40 9.78 3.89
CA THR A 42 7.68 10.46 5.16
C THR A 42 8.14 11.90 4.92
N GLU A 43 9.11 12.10 4.00
CA GLU A 43 9.57 13.44 3.65
C GLU A 43 8.46 14.31 3.04
N PHE A 44 7.65 13.73 2.15
CA PHE A 44 6.52 14.42 1.55
C PHE A 44 5.56 14.93 2.62
N TYR A 45 5.15 14.06 3.55
CA TYR A 45 4.21 14.42 4.60
C TYR A 45 4.82 15.30 5.69
N LEU A 46 6.12 15.23 5.95
CA LEU A 46 6.82 16.15 6.84
C LEU A 46 6.77 17.57 6.30
N LYS A 47 7.17 17.77 5.03
CA LYS A 47 7.11 19.07 4.35
C LYS A 47 5.68 19.62 4.32
N LYS A 48 4.69 18.77 4.02
CA LYS A 48 3.27 19.15 4.04
C LYS A 48 2.80 19.53 5.45
N SER A 49 3.13 18.74 6.46
CA SER A 49 2.74 18.99 7.86
C SER A 49 3.29 20.31 8.37
N ILE A 50 4.56 20.62 8.07
CA ILE A 50 5.15 21.92 8.40
C ILE A 50 4.35 23.04 7.72
N LYS A 51 4.07 22.93 6.40
CA LYS A 51 3.28 23.93 5.66
C LYS A 51 1.86 24.10 6.22
N TRP A 52 1.21 23.00 6.59
CA TRP A 52 -0.14 23.04 7.15
C TRP A 52 -0.17 23.73 8.50
N VAL A 53 0.73 23.35 9.40
CA VAL A 53 0.82 23.95 10.74
C VAL A 53 1.19 25.43 10.68
N THR A 54 1.98 25.86 9.69
CA THR A 54 2.33 27.29 9.53
C THR A 54 1.22 28.12 8.92
N SER A 55 0.51 27.60 7.92
CA SER A 55 -0.29 28.44 7.01
C SER A 55 -1.79 28.19 7.09
N TYR A 56 -2.25 27.08 7.67
CA TYR A 56 -3.65 26.68 7.62
C TYR A 56 -4.33 26.92 8.99
N PRO A 57 -5.42 27.69 9.06
CA PRO A 57 -6.13 27.97 10.32
C PRO A 57 -6.61 26.70 11.05
N GLU A 58 -6.98 25.68 10.29
CA GLU A 58 -7.44 24.38 10.81
C GLU A 58 -6.34 23.59 11.56
N PHE A 59 -5.06 23.99 11.47
CA PHE A 59 -3.94 23.43 12.24
C PHE A 59 -3.47 24.37 13.37
N SER A 60 -4.25 25.40 13.70
CA SER A 60 -3.90 26.40 14.73
C SER A 60 -3.57 25.76 16.10
N HIS A 61 -4.30 24.72 16.50
CA HIS A 61 -4.08 23.97 17.74
C HIS A 61 -2.77 23.16 17.72
N ALA A 62 -2.29 22.78 16.53
CA ALA A 62 -1.05 22.02 16.35
C ALA A 62 0.21 22.92 16.24
N LYS A 63 0.09 24.26 16.34
CA LYS A 63 1.23 25.18 16.24
C LYS A 63 2.36 24.89 17.23
N LYS A 64 2.04 24.36 18.42
CA LYS A 64 3.02 23.95 19.43
C LYS A 64 3.96 22.85 18.92
N SER A 65 3.44 21.94 18.11
CA SER A 65 4.20 20.85 17.49
C SER A 65 5.18 21.32 16.39
N LEU A 66 5.09 22.58 15.92
CA LEU A 66 5.93 23.10 14.84
C LEU A 66 7.43 23.02 15.17
N LYS A 67 7.81 23.33 16.41
CA LYS A 67 9.21 23.25 16.87
C LYS A 67 9.72 21.81 16.79
N LEU A 68 8.88 20.83 17.15
CA LEU A 68 9.20 19.42 17.07
C LEU A 68 9.29 18.94 15.61
N LEU A 69 8.36 19.36 14.75
CA LEU A 69 8.35 19.03 13.33
C LEU A 69 9.58 19.54 12.57
N LYS A 70 10.11 20.71 12.95
CA LYS A 70 11.32 21.28 12.34
C LYS A 70 12.62 20.72 12.91
N SER A 71 12.55 19.97 14.01
CA SER A 71 13.73 19.32 14.60
C SER A 71 14.05 17.99 13.91
N ASP A 72 15.22 17.43 14.21
CA ASP A 72 15.63 16.09 13.71
C ASP A 72 14.65 14.98 14.11
N LYS A 73 13.85 15.20 15.17
CA LYS A 73 12.81 14.26 15.63
C LYS A 73 11.54 14.33 14.79
N GLY A 74 11.34 15.37 14.00
CA GLY A 74 10.14 15.59 13.19
C GLY A 74 9.93 14.49 12.15
N TYR A 75 11.02 14.03 11.52
CA TYR A 75 10.99 12.90 10.60
C TYR A 75 10.46 11.64 11.27
N ASN A 76 11.04 11.26 12.41
CA ASN A 76 10.66 10.07 13.17
C ASN A 76 9.20 10.15 13.66
N LEU A 77 8.76 11.34 14.07
CA LEU A 77 7.35 11.57 14.46
C LEU A 77 6.40 11.28 13.29
N ILE A 78 6.65 11.89 12.13
CA ILE A 78 5.80 11.70 10.95
C ILE A 78 5.84 10.26 10.48
N TYR A 79 7.02 9.63 10.41
CA TYR A 79 7.16 8.23 10.06
C TYR A 79 6.30 7.32 10.96
N ASN A 80 6.34 7.54 12.28
CA ASN A 80 5.56 6.75 13.23
C ASN A 80 4.05 6.97 13.06
N LEU A 81 3.61 8.21 12.81
CA LEU A 81 2.20 8.52 12.53
C LEU A 81 1.72 7.89 11.21
N LEU A 82 2.54 7.95 10.16
CA LEU A 82 2.23 7.30 8.88
C LEU A 82 2.17 5.77 9.03
N ARG A 83 3.08 5.19 9.80
CA ARG A 83 3.05 3.76 10.11
C ARG A 83 1.80 3.37 10.91
N GLU A 84 1.34 4.23 11.83
CA GLU A 84 0.11 4.01 12.60
C GLU A 84 -1.11 3.97 11.67
N ILE A 85 -1.26 4.94 10.76
CA ILE A 85 -2.40 4.97 9.83
C ILE A 85 -2.36 3.79 8.83
N VAL A 86 -1.18 3.44 8.30
CA VAL A 86 -0.97 2.26 7.44
C VAL A 86 -1.49 1.00 8.13
N LYS A 87 -1.11 0.78 9.39
CA LYS A 87 -1.54 -0.38 10.17
C LYS A 87 -3.03 -0.34 10.50
N LYS A 88 -3.53 0.81 10.97
CA LYS A 88 -4.90 0.97 11.44
C LYS A 88 -5.93 0.76 10.32
N TYR A 89 -5.62 1.21 9.12
CA TYR A 89 -6.53 1.15 7.99
C TYR A 89 -6.17 0.07 6.96
N ASN A 90 -5.17 -0.78 7.26
CA ASN A 90 -4.66 -1.81 6.36
C ASN A 90 -4.36 -1.27 4.95
N MET A 91 -3.75 -0.08 4.88
CA MET A 91 -3.41 0.62 3.64
C MET A 91 -1.97 0.35 3.25
N ASN A 92 -1.64 0.48 1.96
CA ASN A 92 -0.23 0.46 1.57
C ASN A 92 0.40 1.85 1.67
N TRP A 93 1.73 1.90 1.82
CA TRP A 93 2.47 3.18 1.82
C TRP A 93 2.25 3.99 0.54
N TYR A 94 2.04 3.32 -0.59
CA TYR A 94 1.70 3.97 -1.86
C TYR A 94 0.33 4.65 -1.82
N ASP A 95 -0.64 4.02 -1.14
CA ASP A 95 -2.02 4.50 -1.04
C ASP A 95 -2.16 5.75 -0.17
N LEU A 96 -1.14 6.08 0.63
CA LEU A 96 -1.12 7.30 1.45
C LEU A 96 -1.28 8.54 0.60
N LYS A 97 -0.71 8.58 -0.60
CA LYS A 97 -0.84 9.73 -1.51
C LYS A 97 -2.23 9.82 -2.11
N THR A 98 -2.81 8.69 -2.49
CA THR A 98 -4.18 8.60 -3.04
C THR A 98 -5.22 8.95 -1.97
N SER A 99 -4.98 8.54 -0.73
CA SER A 99 -5.83 8.80 0.44
C SER A 99 -5.47 10.10 1.18
N HIS A 100 -4.95 11.10 0.46
CA HIS A 100 -4.36 12.31 1.05
C HIS A 100 -5.24 13.01 2.10
N SER A 101 -6.54 13.13 1.82
CA SER A 101 -7.49 13.79 2.73
C SER A 101 -7.54 13.09 4.10
N LYS A 102 -7.63 11.75 4.11
CA LYS A 102 -7.65 10.94 5.33
C LYS A 102 -6.34 11.08 6.11
N VAL A 103 -5.20 11.09 5.41
CA VAL A 103 -3.88 11.26 6.02
C VAL A 103 -3.76 12.66 6.64
N LYS A 104 -4.20 13.70 5.92
CA LYS A 104 -4.18 15.09 6.41
C LYS A 104 -5.03 15.25 7.67
N ASP A 105 -6.25 14.73 7.70
CA ASP A 105 -7.12 14.80 8.88
C ASP A 105 -6.54 14.03 10.07
N PHE A 106 -5.99 12.84 9.82
CA PHE A 106 -5.32 12.07 10.85
C PHE A 106 -4.12 12.83 11.46
N LEU A 107 -3.27 13.39 10.62
CA LEU A 107 -2.11 14.19 11.05
C LEU A 107 -2.56 15.45 11.80
N ARG A 108 -3.60 16.15 11.33
CA ARG A 108 -4.20 17.31 12.02
C ARG A 108 -4.63 16.98 13.44
N TYR A 109 -5.33 15.86 13.62
CA TYR A 109 -5.78 15.41 14.93
C TYR A 109 -4.60 15.00 15.83
N LYS A 110 -3.65 14.23 15.31
CA LYS A 110 -2.53 13.71 16.09
C LYS A 110 -1.52 14.78 16.48
N LEU A 111 -1.15 15.67 15.56
CA LEU A 111 -0.22 16.77 15.82
C LEU A 111 -0.77 17.77 16.86
N GLY A 112 -2.10 17.87 16.96
CA GLY A 112 -2.79 18.67 17.98
C GLY A 112 -2.64 18.15 19.41
N LYS A 113 -2.17 16.92 19.61
CA LYS A 113 -1.98 16.30 20.94
C LYS A 113 -0.57 16.46 21.49
N PHE A 114 0.36 17.01 20.70
CA PHE A 114 1.73 17.29 21.09
C PHE A 114 1.90 18.80 21.36
#